data_AF-A0A6J1J8X7-F1
#
_entry.id   AF-A0A6J1J8X7-F1
#
_cell.length_a   1.000
_cell.length_b   1.000
_cell.length_c   1.000
_cell.angle_alpha   90.00
_cell.angle_beta   90.00
_cell.angle_gamma   90.00
#
_symmetry.space_group_name_H-M   'P 1'
#
loop_
_entity.id
_entity.type
_entity.pdbx_description
1 polymer ?
#
loop_
_entity_poly.entity_id
_entity_poly.type
_entity_poly.pdbx_seq_one_letter_code
_entity_poly.pdbx_strand_id
1 'polypeptide(L)'
;MVSTGGISFPGCVPPPLRHKSFSPPSAFGFARFSNGISFKSTVVVCDWAEKKGSRAVIVNGKVDGLGKSECEIDLDATLGNGHAGNSGKNAGVLSTVGNSTNIKWHECSIGNVERQSLLNQKGCVIWITGLSGSGKSSVACALTKSLYKMGKLAYILDGDNVRHGLNRDLGFKAEDRAENIRRVGEVAKLFADAGVICIASLISPYRRDRDACRAILPDGYFIEVFMDVPLEICEARDTKGLYKLARAGKIKGFTGIDDPYEVPLNCEIVLKHNGGSPCDMADKVMSYLEQKGFLKA
;
A
#
# COMPACT_ATOMS: atom_id res chain seq x y z
N MET A 1 41.21 -16.07 41.80
CA MET A 1 41.79 -14.71 41.94
C MET A 1 42.83 -14.51 40.85
N VAL A 2 42.47 -13.81 39.78
CA VAL A 2 43.44 -13.25 38.82
C VAL A 2 42.95 -11.85 38.48
N SER A 3 43.87 -10.91 38.64
CA SER A 3 43.70 -9.46 38.66
C SER A 3 43.37 -8.89 37.27
N THR A 4 42.39 -7.99 37.22
CA THR A 4 42.01 -7.19 36.04
C THR A 4 42.84 -5.91 35.99
N GLY A 5 43.64 -5.74 34.93
CA GLY A 5 44.32 -4.48 34.60
C GLY A 5 43.37 -3.54 33.84
N GLY A 6 43.08 -2.38 34.43
CA GLY A 6 42.31 -1.30 33.83
C GLY A 6 43.19 -0.36 32.99
N ILE A 7 42.71 -0.01 31.80
CA ILE A 7 43.23 1.09 30.98
C ILE A 7 42.18 2.20 31.01
N SER A 8 42.58 3.37 31.48
CA SER A 8 41.75 4.58 31.58
C SER A 8 41.77 5.36 30.26
N PHE A 9 40.59 5.76 29.78
CA PHE A 9 40.43 6.76 28.71
C PHE A 9 39.93 8.08 29.32
N PRO A 10 40.44 9.25 28.89
CA PRO A 10 39.95 10.54 29.38
C PRO A 10 38.57 10.85 28.80
N GLY A 11 37.66 11.29 29.67
CA GLY A 11 36.27 11.58 29.32
C GLY A 11 36.11 12.81 28.41
N CYS A 12 35.36 12.65 27.34
CA CYS A 12 34.76 13.77 26.61
C CYS A 12 33.47 14.20 27.31
N VAL A 13 33.51 15.37 27.95
CA VAL A 13 32.33 16.09 28.42
C VAL A 13 31.78 16.92 27.25
N PRO A 14 30.49 16.83 26.87
CA PRO A 14 29.92 17.71 25.86
C PRO A 14 29.71 19.13 26.44
N PRO A 15 29.97 20.20 25.67
CA PRO A 15 29.82 21.58 26.13
C PRO A 15 28.33 21.98 26.25
N PRO A 16 28.00 22.98 27.10
CA PRO A 16 26.63 23.41 27.30
C PRO A 16 26.06 24.12 26.06
N LEU A 17 24.79 23.83 25.77
CA LEU A 17 24.00 24.45 24.71
C LEU A 17 23.89 25.97 24.94
N ARG A 18 24.56 26.77 24.10
CA ARG A 18 24.30 28.21 24.00
C ARG A 18 22.98 28.42 23.27
N HIS A 19 22.02 29.05 23.95
CA HIS A 19 20.87 29.68 23.31
C HIS A 19 21.37 30.76 22.33
N LYS A 20 21.26 30.52 21.02
CA LYS A 20 21.28 31.57 20.02
C LYS A 20 19.85 32.09 19.87
N SER A 21 19.62 33.33 20.30
CA SER A 21 18.46 34.11 19.92
C SER A 21 18.45 34.30 18.40
N PHE A 22 17.44 33.77 17.72
CA PHE A 22 17.13 34.13 16.34
C PHE A 22 16.14 35.30 16.37
N SER A 23 16.60 36.47 15.94
CA SER A 23 15.74 37.58 15.56
C SER A 23 14.99 37.22 14.27
N PRO A 24 13.69 37.49 14.12
CA PRO A 24 13.00 37.24 12.85
C PRO A 24 13.46 38.26 11.80
N PRO A 25 13.68 37.86 10.53
CA PRO A 25 13.93 38.81 9.46
C PRO A 25 12.62 39.55 9.12
N SER A 26 12.64 40.87 9.29
CA SER A 26 11.67 41.77 8.70
C SER A 26 11.94 41.89 7.20
N ALA A 27 11.19 41.15 6.37
CA ALA A 27 11.16 41.40 4.92
C ALA A 27 9.76 41.11 4.38
N PHE A 28 9.00 42.18 4.14
CA PHE A 28 7.76 42.13 3.36
C PHE A 28 8.11 41.91 1.89
N GLY A 29 7.87 40.70 1.38
CA GLY A 29 7.91 40.40 -0.05
C GLY A 29 6.50 40.20 -0.58
N PHE A 30 6.00 41.12 -1.41
CA PHE A 30 4.75 40.95 -2.14
C PHE A 30 5.00 40.10 -3.39
N ALA A 31 4.50 38.86 -3.41
CA ALA A 31 4.28 38.14 -4.65
C ALA A 31 2.85 38.46 -5.16
N ARG A 32 2.74 39.20 -6.27
CA ARG A 32 1.48 39.38 -6.98
C ARG A 32 1.19 38.12 -7.80
N PHE A 33 0.20 37.35 -7.39
CA PHE A 33 -0.45 36.36 -8.26
C PHE A 33 -1.66 37.03 -8.89
N SER A 34 -1.70 37.06 -10.22
CA SER A 34 -2.89 37.43 -10.99
C SER A 34 -3.91 36.31 -10.86
N ASN A 35 -4.72 36.38 -9.81
CA ASN A 35 -6.10 35.91 -9.69
C ASN A 35 -6.54 35.98 -8.21
N GLY A 36 -6.89 37.18 -7.75
CA GLY A 36 -8.02 37.47 -6.84
C GLY A 36 -8.26 36.70 -5.53
N ILE A 37 -7.39 35.82 -5.03
CA ILE A 37 -7.62 35.08 -3.78
C ILE A 37 -6.48 35.35 -2.80
N SER A 38 -6.80 35.99 -1.67
CA SER A 38 -5.88 36.22 -0.55
C SER A 38 -6.14 35.18 0.53
N PHE A 39 -5.15 34.33 0.81
CA PHE A 39 -5.18 33.43 1.97
C PHE A 39 -4.45 34.11 3.14
N LYS A 40 -5.16 34.40 4.23
CA LYS A 40 -4.53 34.71 5.52
C LYS A 40 -4.18 33.40 6.21
N SER A 41 -2.92 33.00 6.16
CA SER A 41 -2.40 31.94 7.02
C SER A 41 -2.05 32.54 8.39
N THR A 42 -2.89 32.27 9.40
CA THR A 42 -2.54 32.51 10.80
C THR A 42 -1.86 31.25 11.34
N VAL A 43 -0.56 31.33 11.60
CA VAL A 43 0.18 30.29 12.32
C VAL A 43 -0.15 30.46 13.81
N VAL A 44 -0.91 29.53 14.38
CA VAL A 44 -1.10 29.45 15.83
C VAL A 44 -0.06 28.49 16.39
N VAL A 45 0.92 29.04 17.11
CA VAL A 45 1.86 28.26 17.93
C VAL A 45 1.14 27.96 19.25
N CYS A 46 0.76 26.71 19.48
CA CYS A 46 0.24 26.28 20.78
C CYS A 46 1.41 25.89 21.69
N ASP A 47 1.69 26.72 22.71
CA ASP A 47 2.52 26.33 23.84
C ASP A 47 1.79 25.27 24.69
N TRP A 48 2.49 24.16 24.95
CA TRP A 48 2.00 23.05 25.75
C TRP A 48 2.26 23.36 27.24
N ALA A 49 1.23 23.82 27.95
CA ALA A 49 1.26 24.00 29.39
C ALA A 49 0.36 22.98 30.07
N GLU A 50 0.95 22.09 30.87
CA GLU A 50 0.24 21.19 31.77
C GLU A 50 -0.62 21.98 32.78
N LYS A 51 -1.92 21.68 32.84
CA LYS A 51 -2.68 21.73 34.11
C LYS A 51 -3.99 20.96 34.04
N LYS A 52 -4.19 20.20 35.12
CA LYS A 52 -5.30 19.30 35.47
C LYS A 52 -6.68 19.99 35.42
N GLY A 53 -7.70 19.22 35.05
CA GLY A 53 -9.09 19.45 35.49
C GLY A 53 -10.12 19.56 34.37
N SER A 54 -11.04 18.61 34.34
CA SER A 54 -12.21 18.59 33.46
C SER A 54 -13.08 19.84 33.58
N ARG A 55 -13.52 20.40 32.44
CA ARG A 55 -14.88 20.95 32.22
C ARG A 55 -15.05 21.33 30.74
N ALA A 56 -16.00 20.68 30.07
CA ALA A 56 -16.52 21.15 28.79
C ALA A 56 -17.31 22.44 29.03
N VAL A 57 -16.97 23.50 28.31
CA VAL A 57 -17.74 24.74 28.25
C VAL A 57 -18.32 24.83 26.84
N ILE A 58 -19.64 24.70 26.73
CA ILE A 58 -20.36 25.03 25.49
C ILE A 58 -20.49 26.54 25.46
N VAL A 59 -19.81 27.19 24.52
CA VAL A 59 -20.01 28.61 24.24
C VAL A 59 -20.86 28.72 22.98
N ASN A 60 -22.10 29.18 23.14
CA ASN A 60 -22.96 29.61 22.04
C ASN A 60 -22.37 30.89 21.43
N GLY A 61 -21.55 30.72 20.40
CA GLY A 61 -21.03 31.81 19.56
C GLY A 61 -21.77 31.81 18.22
N LYS A 62 -22.57 32.85 17.98
CA LYS A 62 -23.22 33.13 16.70
C LYS A 62 -22.13 33.51 15.68
N VAL A 63 -21.98 32.72 14.62
CA VAL A 63 -21.09 33.04 13.49
C VAL A 63 -21.97 33.55 12.36
N ASP A 64 -22.01 34.86 12.19
CA ASP A 64 -22.61 35.48 11.01
C ASP A 64 -21.60 35.39 9.86
N GLY A 65 -21.98 34.74 8.76
CA GLY A 65 -21.23 34.77 7.49
C GLY A 65 -20.32 33.57 7.21
N LEU A 66 -20.88 32.37 7.11
CA LEU A 66 -20.33 31.27 6.30
C LEU A 66 -21.46 30.77 5.40
N GLY A 67 -21.26 30.90 4.09
CA GLY A 67 -22.17 30.33 3.09
C GLY A 67 -22.39 28.87 3.40
N LYS A 68 -23.66 28.45 3.40
CA LYS A 68 -24.06 27.06 3.61
C LYS A 68 -23.22 26.17 2.67
N SER A 69 -22.51 25.21 3.22
CA SER A 69 -22.15 24.02 2.44
C SER A 69 -23.44 23.25 2.23
N GLU A 70 -24.17 23.61 1.19
CA GLU A 70 -25.26 22.77 0.71
C GLU A 70 -24.61 21.53 0.11
N CYS A 71 -24.64 20.42 0.85
CA CYS A 71 -24.66 19.11 0.21
C CYS A 71 -26.00 19.03 -0.55
N GLU A 72 -26.07 19.66 -1.71
CA GLU A 72 -27.12 19.41 -2.68
C GLU A 72 -26.91 17.98 -3.18
N ILE A 73 -27.82 17.09 -2.77
CA ILE A 73 -27.97 15.79 -3.39
C ILE A 73 -28.68 16.08 -4.71
N ASP A 74 -27.91 16.30 -5.77
CA ASP A 74 -28.44 16.42 -7.13
C ASP A 74 -29.05 15.07 -7.55
N LEU A 75 -30.36 14.99 -7.37
CA LEU A 75 -31.23 13.93 -7.86
C LEU A 75 -31.69 14.26 -9.28
N ASP A 76 -30.75 14.52 -10.20
CA ASP A 76 -31.00 14.35 -11.64
C ASP A 76 -29.71 14.51 -12.45
N ALA A 77 -29.08 13.38 -12.81
CA ALA A 77 -28.23 13.31 -13.98
C ALA A 77 -28.32 11.91 -14.59
N THR A 78 -28.82 11.92 -15.82
CA THR A 78 -29.22 10.82 -16.70
C THR A 78 -28.19 9.70 -16.79
N LEU A 79 -28.65 8.48 -16.55
CA LEU A 79 -27.93 7.22 -16.72
C LEU A 79 -27.43 7.07 -18.16
N GLY A 80 -26.11 7.10 -18.32
CA GLY A 80 -25.39 6.60 -19.49
C GLY A 80 -24.85 5.20 -19.18
N ASN A 81 -25.34 4.23 -19.94
CA ASN A 81 -25.22 2.79 -19.74
C ASN A 81 -23.80 2.23 -19.58
N GLY A 82 -23.69 1.18 -18.77
CA GLY A 82 -22.57 0.25 -18.80
C GLY A 82 -22.64 -0.89 -17.78
N HIS A 83 -23.75 -1.63 -17.68
CA HIS A 83 -23.82 -3.10 -17.56
C HIS A 83 -25.29 -3.57 -17.52
N ALA A 84 -25.54 -4.73 -18.13
CA ALA A 84 -26.84 -5.23 -18.59
C ALA A 84 -27.91 -5.38 -17.49
N GLY A 85 -29.15 -5.20 -17.91
CA GLY A 85 -30.28 -4.90 -17.06
C GLY A 85 -30.88 -6.05 -16.26
N ASN A 86 -31.50 -5.69 -15.14
CA ASN A 86 -32.82 -6.18 -14.82
C ASN A 86 -33.60 -5.05 -14.12
N SER A 87 -34.49 -4.39 -14.85
CA SER A 87 -35.34 -3.31 -14.31
C SER A 87 -36.49 -3.95 -13.51
N GLY A 88 -36.24 -4.19 -12.22
CA GLY A 88 -37.21 -4.66 -11.25
C GLY A 88 -37.10 -3.86 -9.95
N LYS A 89 -38.25 -3.40 -9.43
CA LYS A 89 -38.40 -2.58 -8.22
C LYS A 89 -37.45 -3.02 -7.09
N ASN A 90 -36.58 -2.09 -6.64
CA ASN A 90 -35.58 -2.29 -5.60
C ASN A 90 -36.21 -2.50 -4.20
N ALA A 91 -36.73 -3.71 -3.96
CA ALA A 91 -36.70 -4.26 -2.61
C ALA A 91 -35.26 -4.71 -2.35
N GLY A 92 -34.57 -4.03 -1.42
CA GLY A 92 -33.14 -4.23 -1.19
C GLY A 92 -32.79 -5.70 -0.94
N VAL A 93 -32.18 -6.35 -1.93
CA VAL A 93 -31.79 -7.75 -1.85
C VAL A 93 -30.67 -7.88 -0.82
N LEU A 94 -30.93 -8.62 0.26
CA LEU A 94 -29.89 -9.01 1.21
C LEU A 94 -28.96 -10.00 0.51
N SER A 95 -27.66 -9.70 0.52
CA SER A 95 -26.63 -10.57 -0.01
C SER A 95 -26.11 -11.51 1.08
N THR A 96 -25.72 -12.71 0.68
CA THR A 96 -25.02 -13.67 1.53
C THR A 96 -23.66 -13.94 0.90
N VAL A 97 -22.58 -13.66 1.62
CA VAL A 97 -21.20 -13.88 1.14
C VAL A 97 -20.47 -14.72 2.19
N GLY A 98 -20.19 -15.97 1.84
CA GLY A 98 -19.64 -16.95 2.80
C GLY A 98 -20.57 -17.13 4.00
N ASN A 99 -20.01 -17.00 5.21
CA ASN A 99 -20.76 -17.13 6.47
C ASN A 99 -21.48 -15.84 6.89
N SER A 100 -21.27 -14.73 6.19
CA SER A 100 -21.91 -13.45 6.52
C SER A 100 -23.31 -13.39 5.91
N THR A 101 -24.33 -13.39 6.77
CA THR A 101 -25.75 -13.26 6.41
C THR A 101 -26.26 -11.84 6.68
N ASN A 102 -27.36 -11.45 6.02
CA ASN A 102 -28.06 -10.17 6.26
C ASN A 102 -27.23 -8.92 5.95
N ILE A 103 -26.34 -8.98 4.97
CA ILE A 103 -25.50 -7.85 4.56
C ILE A 103 -26.03 -7.23 3.26
N LYS A 104 -25.97 -5.90 3.16
CA LYS A 104 -26.31 -5.13 1.96
C LYS A 104 -25.11 -4.28 1.57
N TRP A 105 -24.78 -4.27 0.29
CA TRP A 105 -23.76 -3.36 -0.22
C TRP A 105 -24.26 -1.90 -0.15
N HIS A 106 -23.41 -1.02 0.34
CA HIS A 106 -23.70 0.41 0.47
C HIS A 106 -23.02 1.16 -0.68
N GLU A 107 -23.83 1.61 -1.64
CA GLU A 107 -23.32 2.40 -2.77
C GLU A 107 -23.01 3.84 -2.34
N CYS A 108 -21.97 4.41 -2.95
CA CYS A 108 -21.58 5.81 -2.83
C CYS A 108 -21.69 6.47 -4.21
N SER A 109 -22.04 7.76 -4.26
CA SER A 109 -22.12 8.52 -5.52
C SER A 109 -20.75 8.67 -6.21
N ILE A 110 -19.65 8.56 -5.47
CA ILE A 110 -18.30 8.57 -6.01
C ILE A 110 -17.84 7.13 -6.23
N GLY A 111 -17.79 6.72 -7.49
CA GLY A 111 -17.37 5.40 -7.92
C GLY A 111 -15.90 5.31 -8.32
N ASN A 112 -15.57 4.19 -8.96
CA ASN A 112 -14.22 3.89 -9.42
C ASN A 112 -13.74 4.89 -10.50
N VAL A 113 -14.62 5.24 -11.45
CA VAL A 113 -14.29 6.12 -12.58
C VAL A 113 -13.92 7.52 -12.10
N GLU A 114 -14.68 8.08 -11.17
CA GLU A 114 -14.44 9.40 -10.59
C GLU A 114 -13.10 9.44 -9.85
N ARG A 115 -12.78 8.39 -9.07
CA ARG A 115 -11.49 8.27 -8.37
C ARG A 115 -10.32 8.16 -9.34
N GLN A 116 -10.46 7.34 -10.39
CA GLN A 116 -9.43 7.21 -11.42
C GLN A 116 -9.21 8.54 -12.16
N SER A 117 -10.28 9.24 -12.52
CA SER A 117 -10.20 10.57 -13.14
C SER A 117 -9.50 11.58 -12.23
N LEU A 118 -9.81 11.59 -10.92
CA LEU A 118 -9.16 12.47 -9.94
C LEU A 118 -7.65 12.22 -9.85
N LEU A 119 -7.24 10.95 -9.86
CA LEU A 119 -5.83 10.56 -9.77
C LEU A 119 -5.10 10.56 -11.12
N ASN A 120 -5.83 10.74 -12.23
CA ASN A 120 -5.32 10.58 -13.61
C ASN A 120 -4.52 9.27 -13.79
N GLN A 121 -5.09 8.17 -13.30
CA GLN A 121 -4.56 6.81 -13.41
C GLN A 121 -5.67 5.79 -13.19
N LYS A 122 -5.44 4.55 -13.61
CA LYS A 122 -6.35 3.44 -13.32
C LYS A 122 -5.79 2.57 -12.21
N GLY A 123 -6.63 2.22 -11.25
CA GLY A 123 -6.24 1.30 -10.18
C GLY A 123 -6.06 -0.12 -10.73
N CYS A 124 -5.06 -0.83 -10.22
CA CYS A 124 -4.79 -2.21 -10.59
C CYS A 124 -3.98 -2.90 -9.50
N VAL A 125 -3.89 -4.23 -9.58
CA VAL A 125 -3.08 -5.06 -8.69
C VAL A 125 -1.90 -5.62 -9.46
N ILE A 126 -0.69 -5.26 -9.04
CA ILE A 126 0.56 -5.86 -9.49
C ILE A 126 0.94 -6.91 -8.45
N TRP A 127 0.78 -8.17 -8.80
CA TRP A 127 0.99 -9.30 -7.90
C TRP A 127 2.34 -9.95 -8.14
N ILE A 128 3.34 -9.57 -7.35
CA ILE A 128 4.69 -10.08 -7.46
C ILE A 128 4.84 -11.37 -6.63
N THR A 129 5.03 -12.50 -7.31
CA THR A 129 5.20 -13.83 -6.73
C THR A 129 6.61 -14.40 -6.99
N GLY A 130 7.10 -15.27 -6.11
CA GLY A 130 8.41 -15.90 -6.23
C GLY A 130 8.99 -16.38 -4.91
N LEU A 131 10.07 -17.17 -4.98
CA LEU A 131 10.79 -17.69 -3.81
C LEU A 131 11.31 -16.59 -2.86
N SER A 132 11.54 -16.93 -1.60
CA SER A 132 12.25 -16.03 -0.68
C SER A 132 13.61 -15.65 -1.27
N GLY A 133 14.09 -14.42 -1.11
CA GLY A 133 15.38 -14.01 -1.71
C GLY A 133 15.40 -13.82 -3.24
N SER A 134 14.29 -14.02 -3.96
CA SER A 134 14.22 -13.79 -5.41
C SER A 134 14.33 -12.31 -5.81
N GLY A 135 13.98 -11.38 -4.91
CA GLY A 135 14.09 -9.93 -5.12
C GLY A 135 12.76 -9.18 -5.22
N LYS A 136 11.62 -9.82 -4.89
CA LYS A 136 10.27 -9.23 -4.94
C LYS A 136 10.19 -7.82 -4.32
N SER A 137 10.58 -7.67 -3.05
CA SER A 137 10.51 -6.38 -2.35
C SER A 137 11.45 -5.33 -2.96
N SER A 138 12.59 -5.73 -3.53
CA SER A 138 13.50 -4.81 -4.23
C SER A 138 12.87 -4.26 -5.52
N VAL A 139 12.23 -5.12 -6.32
CA VAL A 139 11.50 -4.71 -7.53
C VAL A 139 10.28 -3.87 -7.16
N ALA A 140 9.51 -4.25 -6.13
CA ALA A 140 8.38 -3.46 -5.63
C ALA A 140 8.81 -2.04 -5.27
N CYS A 141 9.87 -1.88 -4.48
CA CYS A 141 10.40 -0.57 -4.10
C CYS A 141 10.89 0.25 -5.30
N ALA A 142 11.60 -0.38 -6.25
CA ALA A 142 12.06 0.28 -7.46
C ALA A 142 10.88 0.77 -8.31
N LEU A 143 9.87 -0.08 -8.49
CA LEU A 143 8.64 0.23 -9.23
C LEU A 143 7.86 1.38 -8.58
N THR A 144 7.66 1.35 -7.26
CA THR A 144 7.00 2.44 -6.53
C THR A 144 7.76 3.76 -6.70
N LYS A 145 9.10 3.73 -6.68
CA LYS A 145 9.92 4.92 -6.91
C LYS A 145 9.74 5.48 -8.34
N SER A 146 9.64 4.62 -9.35
CA SER A 146 9.39 5.03 -10.74
C SER A 146 7.98 5.62 -10.90
N LEU A 147 6.95 4.98 -10.33
CA LEU A 147 5.57 5.49 -10.34
C LEU A 147 5.46 6.86 -9.64
N TYR A 148 6.08 7.00 -8.47
CA TYR A 148 6.12 8.26 -7.73
C TYR A 148 6.72 9.41 -8.55
N LYS A 149 7.83 9.16 -9.26
CA LYS A 149 8.46 10.17 -10.13
C LYS A 149 7.55 10.63 -11.27
N MET A 150 6.60 9.79 -11.70
CA MET A 150 5.60 10.12 -12.72
C MET A 150 4.31 10.72 -12.14
N GLY A 151 4.28 11.03 -10.84
CA GLY A 151 3.10 11.55 -10.15
C GLY A 151 1.99 10.50 -10.00
N LYS A 152 2.32 9.21 -10.02
CA LYS A 152 1.36 8.12 -9.86
C LYS A 152 1.33 7.62 -8.43
N LEU A 153 0.11 7.41 -7.92
CA LEU A 153 -0.13 6.90 -6.59
C LEU A 153 -0.08 5.37 -6.59
N ALA A 154 0.88 4.83 -5.84
CA ALA A 154 1.07 3.40 -5.66
C ALA A 154 1.29 3.07 -4.18
N TYR A 155 0.92 1.85 -3.78
CA TYR A 155 1.09 1.37 -2.41
C TYR A 155 1.56 -0.09 -2.40
N ILE A 156 2.47 -0.43 -1.50
CA ILE A 156 3.05 -1.78 -1.40
C ILE A 156 2.40 -2.55 -0.24
N LEU A 157 1.83 -3.71 -0.55
CA LEU A 157 1.44 -4.73 0.43
C LEU A 157 2.53 -5.81 0.47
N ASP A 158 3.52 -5.63 1.35
CA ASP A 158 4.60 -6.62 1.52
C ASP A 158 4.19 -7.71 2.53
N GLY A 159 4.50 -8.97 2.19
CA GLY A 159 4.12 -10.15 2.97
C GLY A 159 4.62 -10.15 4.41
N ASP A 160 5.77 -9.53 4.72
CA ASP A 160 6.24 -9.40 6.09
C ASP A 160 5.54 -8.25 6.81
N ASN A 161 5.36 -7.11 6.14
CA ASN A 161 4.71 -5.92 6.72
C ASN A 161 3.27 -6.18 7.15
N VAL A 162 2.48 -6.87 6.31
CA VAL A 162 1.07 -7.16 6.63
C VAL A 162 0.94 -8.09 7.85
N ARG A 163 1.95 -8.94 8.11
CA ARG A 163 2.00 -9.84 9.27
C ARG A 163 2.33 -9.13 10.58
N HIS A 164 2.79 -7.88 10.54
CA HIS A 164 2.91 -7.07 11.76
C HIS A 164 1.57 -6.44 12.19
N GLY A 165 0.54 -6.47 11.33
CA GLY A 165 -0.73 -5.78 11.55
C GLY A 165 -1.95 -6.64 11.26
N LEU A 166 -2.43 -6.58 10.01
CA LEU A 166 -3.66 -7.23 9.54
C LEU A 166 -3.64 -8.76 9.69
N ASN A 167 -2.48 -9.37 9.45
CA ASN A 167 -2.30 -10.83 9.40
C ASN A 167 -1.42 -11.33 10.56
N ARG A 168 -1.40 -10.61 11.70
CA ARG A 168 -0.57 -10.96 12.86
C ARG A 168 -0.98 -12.26 13.56
N ASP A 169 -2.22 -12.69 13.36
CA ASP A 169 -2.83 -13.90 13.90
C ASP A 169 -2.45 -15.16 13.11
N LEU A 170 -1.89 -15.00 11.90
CA LEU A 170 -1.63 -16.11 10.99
C LEU A 170 -0.20 -16.64 11.14
N GLY A 171 -0.06 -17.95 11.26
CA GLY A 171 1.22 -18.64 11.19
C GLY A 171 1.70 -18.87 9.75
N PHE A 172 2.45 -19.96 9.56
CA PHE A 172 3.05 -20.35 8.29
C PHE A 172 2.62 -21.74 7.81
N LYS A 173 1.54 -22.31 8.37
CA LYS A 173 0.92 -23.52 7.83
C LYS A 173 0.25 -23.25 6.49
N ALA A 174 -0.11 -24.30 5.75
CA ALA A 174 -0.72 -24.16 4.43
C ALA A 174 -2.04 -23.36 4.50
N GLU A 175 -2.86 -23.60 5.52
CA GLU A 175 -4.16 -22.94 5.70
C GLU A 175 -3.96 -21.46 6.07
N ASP A 176 -3.00 -21.17 6.95
CA ASP A 176 -2.63 -19.79 7.33
C ASP A 176 -2.06 -19.01 6.13
N ARG A 177 -1.34 -19.69 5.22
CA ARG A 177 -0.85 -19.08 3.97
C ARG A 177 -2.00 -18.75 3.04
N ALA A 178 -2.93 -19.68 2.84
CA ALA A 178 -4.10 -19.47 2.01
C ALA A 178 -4.92 -18.28 2.54
N GLU A 179 -5.18 -18.21 3.85
CA GLU A 179 -5.89 -17.09 4.46
C GLU A 179 -5.11 -15.78 4.37
N ASN A 180 -3.77 -15.81 4.53
CA ASN A 180 -2.93 -14.64 4.34
C ASN A 180 -3.03 -14.08 2.92
N ILE A 181 -2.98 -14.96 1.91
CA ILE A 181 -3.14 -14.57 0.50
C ILE A 181 -4.55 -14.05 0.23
N ARG A 182 -5.59 -14.73 0.73
CA ARG A 182 -6.98 -14.29 0.59
C ARG A 182 -7.20 -12.89 1.15
N ARG A 183 -6.77 -12.62 2.39
CA ARG A 183 -6.90 -11.28 3.02
C ARG A 183 -6.16 -10.20 2.22
N VAL A 184 -4.95 -10.50 1.76
CA VAL A 184 -4.16 -9.55 0.97
C VAL A 184 -4.80 -9.31 -0.41
N GLY A 185 -5.39 -10.34 -1.03
CA GLY A 185 -6.15 -10.22 -2.27
C GLY A 185 -7.32 -9.25 -2.14
N GLU A 186 -8.14 -9.41 -1.10
CA GLU A 186 -9.28 -8.50 -0.84
C GLU A 186 -8.82 -7.07 -0.56
N VAL A 187 -7.75 -6.88 0.22
CA VAL A 187 -7.20 -5.54 0.46
C VAL A 187 -6.64 -4.93 -0.83
N ALA A 188 -5.93 -5.71 -1.64
CA ALA A 188 -5.40 -5.25 -2.93
C ALA A 188 -6.53 -4.84 -3.88
N LYS A 189 -7.64 -5.58 -3.89
CA LYS A 189 -8.86 -5.20 -4.62
C LYS A 189 -9.42 -3.86 -4.15
N LEU A 190 -9.49 -3.60 -2.84
CA LEU A 190 -9.94 -2.31 -2.30
C LEU A 190 -9.03 -1.15 -2.74
N PHE A 191 -7.71 -1.36 -2.76
CA PHE A 191 -6.77 -0.34 -3.27
C PHE A 191 -6.97 -0.08 -4.77
N ALA A 192 -7.12 -1.13 -5.57
CA ALA A 192 -7.39 -0.99 -7.00
C ALA A 192 -8.73 -0.28 -7.25
N ASP A 193 -9.76 -0.59 -6.46
CA ASP A 193 -11.06 0.09 -6.55
C ASP A 193 -10.98 1.58 -6.13
N ALA A 194 -10.07 1.92 -5.23
CA ALA A 194 -9.74 3.30 -4.86
C ALA A 194 -8.94 4.05 -5.95
N GLY A 195 -8.61 3.42 -7.07
CA GLY A 195 -7.80 3.99 -8.14
C GLY A 195 -6.28 3.90 -7.91
N VAL A 196 -5.84 3.20 -6.87
CA VAL A 196 -4.41 3.05 -6.51
C VAL A 196 -3.78 1.90 -7.29
N ILE A 197 -2.53 2.06 -7.73
CA ILE A 197 -1.73 0.95 -8.25
C ILE A 197 -1.17 0.18 -7.06
N CYS A 198 -1.85 -0.90 -6.68
CA CYS A 198 -1.48 -1.74 -5.54
C CYS A 198 -0.41 -2.76 -5.94
N ILE A 199 0.71 -2.78 -5.25
CA ILE A 199 1.81 -3.72 -5.47
C ILE A 199 1.84 -4.73 -4.33
N ALA A 200 1.34 -5.94 -4.57
CA ALA A 200 1.39 -7.03 -3.61
C ALA A 200 2.70 -7.82 -3.79
N SER A 201 3.58 -7.81 -2.79
CA SER A 201 4.87 -8.51 -2.82
C SER A 201 4.89 -9.64 -1.79
N LEU A 202 4.53 -10.86 -2.23
CA LEU A 202 4.39 -12.02 -1.35
C LEU A 202 4.98 -13.26 -2.01
N ILE A 203 5.39 -14.26 -1.21
CA ILE A 203 5.80 -15.55 -1.77
C ILE A 203 4.63 -16.16 -2.56
N SER A 204 3.42 -16.15 -1.99
CA SER A 204 2.19 -16.68 -2.62
C SER A 204 2.40 -18.01 -3.35
N PRO A 205 2.85 -19.07 -2.63
CA PRO A 205 3.43 -20.26 -3.25
C PRO A 205 2.42 -21.11 -4.02
N TYR A 206 1.15 -21.13 -3.61
CA TYR A 206 0.13 -21.99 -4.19
C TYR A 206 -0.62 -21.26 -5.30
N ARG A 207 -0.70 -21.89 -6.48
CA ARG A 207 -1.33 -21.33 -7.67
C ARG A 207 -2.81 -21.06 -7.44
N ARG A 208 -3.51 -22.00 -6.79
CA ARG A 208 -4.95 -21.86 -6.50
C ARG A 208 -5.28 -20.56 -5.77
N ASP A 209 -4.40 -20.12 -4.87
CA ASP A 209 -4.64 -18.92 -4.05
C ASP A 209 -4.41 -17.66 -4.87
N ARG A 210 -3.39 -17.66 -5.74
CA ARG A 210 -3.14 -16.57 -6.69
C ARG A 210 -4.29 -16.46 -7.71
N ASP A 211 -4.77 -17.59 -8.21
CA ASP A 211 -5.91 -17.65 -9.13
C ASP A 211 -7.20 -17.14 -8.46
N ALA A 212 -7.42 -17.46 -7.18
CA ALA A 212 -8.54 -16.92 -6.42
C ALA A 212 -8.44 -15.39 -6.25
N CYS A 213 -7.24 -14.85 -5.98
CA CYS A 213 -7.01 -13.40 -5.95
C CYS A 213 -7.21 -12.75 -7.32
N ARG A 214 -6.85 -13.43 -8.41
CA ARG A 214 -7.10 -12.94 -9.77
C ARG A 214 -8.61 -12.87 -10.06
N ALA A 215 -9.36 -13.89 -9.67
CA ALA A 215 -10.79 -14.02 -9.98
C ALA A 215 -11.70 -12.99 -9.30
N ILE A 216 -11.26 -12.31 -8.24
CA ILE A 216 -12.06 -11.27 -7.55
C ILE A 216 -11.93 -9.88 -8.19
N LEU A 217 -11.04 -9.71 -9.18
CA LEU A 217 -10.84 -8.47 -9.94
C LEU A 217 -11.38 -8.58 -11.37
N PRO A 218 -11.71 -7.45 -12.02
CA PRO A 218 -12.03 -7.44 -13.44
C PRO A 218 -10.87 -7.94 -14.32
N ASP A 219 -11.20 -8.48 -15.48
CA ASP A 219 -10.21 -8.98 -16.44
C ASP A 219 -9.17 -7.92 -16.78
N GLY A 220 -7.89 -8.29 -16.68
CA GLY A 220 -6.74 -7.41 -16.96
C GLY A 220 -6.32 -6.48 -15.81
N TYR A 221 -7.08 -6.40 -14.72
CA TYR A 221 -6.73 -5.55 -13.55
C TYR A 221 -5.83 -6.25 -12.54
N PHE A 222 -5.63 -7.57 -12.68
CA PHE A 222 -4.65 -8.35 -11.92
C PHE A 222 -3.49 -8.72 -12.84
N ILE A 223 -2.30 -8.24 -12.50
CA ILE A 223 -1.06 -8.37 -13.28
C ILE A 223 -0.10 -9.21 -12.45
N GLU A 224 -0.01 -10.50 -12.75
CA GLU A 224 0.89 -11.42 -12.08
C GLU A 224 2.31 -11.28 -12.65
N VAL A 225 3.23 -10.98 -11.75
CA VAL A 225 4.65 -10.80 -12.05
C VAL A 225 5.44 -11.90 -11.37
N PHE A 226 5.95 -12.83 -12.16
CA PHE A 226 6.73 -13.97 -11.66
C PHE A 226 8.23 -13.61 -11.57
N MET A 227 8.78 -13.66 -10.35
CA MET A 227 10.21 -13.61 -10.12
C MET A 227 10.83 -15.00 -10.34
N ASP A 228 11.24 -15.27 -11.58
CA ASP A 228 11.88 -16.50 -12.03
C ASP A 228 13.36 -16.51 -11.65
N VAL A 229 13.61 -16.84 -10.38
CA VAL A 229 14.95 -16.96 -9.80
C VAL A 229 15.11 -18.37 -9.24
N PRO A 230 16.09 -19.16 -9.72
CA PRO A 230 16.35 -20.50 -9.22
C PRO A 230 16.56 -20.53 -7.71
N LEU A 231 16.16 -21.65 -7.09
CA LEU A 231 16.27 -21.86 -5.65
C LEU A 231 17.71 -21.72 -5.17
N GLU A 232 18.67 -22.24 -5.92
CA GLU A 232 20.10 -22.24 -5.57
C GLU A 232 20.63 -20.80 -5.47
N ILE A 233 20.14 -19.90 -6.32
CA ILE A 233 20.51 -18.48 -6.29
C ILE A 233 19.84 -17.79 -5.10
N CYS A 234 18.59 -18.12 -4.81
CA CYS A 234 17.88 -17.62 -3.63
C CYS A 234 18.57 -18.05 -2.32
N GLU A 235 18.98 -19.31 -2.24
CA GLU A 235 19.76 -19.89 -1.14
C GLU A 235 21.15 -19.26 -1.02
N ALA A 236 21.84 -19.00 -2.14
CA ALA A 236 23.13 -18.33 -2.10
C ALA A 236 23.03 -16.89 -1.56
N ARG A 237 21.93 -16.19 -1.87
CA ARG A 237 21.68 -14.83 -1.38
C ARG A 237 21.34 -14.79 0.10
N ASP A 238 20.49 -15.70 0.56
CA ASP A 238 19.99 -15.86 1.94
C ASP A 238 20.02 -14.60 2.82
N THR A 239 19.42 -13.51 2.31
CA THR A 239 19.57 -12.16 2.90
C THR A 239 19.04 -12.04 4.32
N LYS A 240 18.19 -12.98 4.73
CA LYS A 240 17.56 -13.04 6.06
C LYS A 240 18.05 -14.23 6.90
N GLY A 241 18.97 -15.06 6.38
CA GLY A 241 19.44 -16.27 7.06
C GLY A 241 18.39 -17.40 7.14
N LEU A 242 17.26 -17.27 6.46
CA LEU A 242 16.11 -18.18 6.58
C LEU A 242 16.38 -19.52 5.91
N TYR A 243 17.11 -19.54 4.79
CA TYR A 243 17.46 -20.79 4.12
C TYR A 243 18.39 -21.64 4.96
N LYS A 244 19.41 -21.03 5.60
CA LYS A 244 20.27 -21.74 6.57
C LYS A 244 19.48 -22.33 7.74
N LEU A 245 18.52 -21.58 8.28
CA LEU A 245 17.67 -22.06 9.38
C LEU A 245 16.74 -23.20 8.94
N ALA A 246 16.17 -23.12 7.73
CA ALA A 246 15.34 -24.18 7.16
C ALA A 246 16.15 -25.47 6.91
N ARG A 247 17.33 -25.36 6.27
CA ARG A 247 18.25 -26.48 6.05
C ARG A 247 18.73 -27.13 7.35
N ALA A 248 18.86 -26.35 8.42
CA ALA A 248 19.17 -26.84 9.76
C ALA A 248 17.96 -27.40 10.54
N GLY A 249 16.77 -27.47 9.92
CA GLY A 249 15.54 -28.00 10.54
C GLY A 249 14.92 -27.11 11.60
N LYS A 250 15.38 -25.85 11.74
CA LYS A 250 14.87 -24.89 12.74
C LYS A 250 13.59 -24.19 12.27
N ILE A 251 13.35 -24.15 10.96
CA ILE A 251 12.12 -23.66 10.34
C ILE A 251 11.55 -24.82 9.53
N LYS A 252 10.28 -25.18 9.78
CA LYS A 252 9.54 -26.19 9.04
C LYS A 252 8.57 -25.54 8.06
N GLY A 253 8.26 -26.23 6.97
CA GLY A 253 7.37 -25.79 5.90
C GLY A 253 7.91 -24.59 5.12
N PHE A 254 9.22 -24.40 5.04
CA PHE A 254 9.83 -23.32 4.28
C PHE A 254 9.71 -23.57 2.77
N THR A 255 9.12 -22.59 2.07
CA THR A 255 8.85 -22.68 0.62
C THR A 255 10.12 -22.90 -0.19
N GLY A 256 10.11 -23.93 -1.04
CA GLY A 256 11.23 -24.36 -1.87
C GLY A 256 12.16 -25.36 -1.19
N ILE A 257 12.01 -25.62 0.12
CA ILE A 257 12.82 -26.61 0.86
C ILE A 257 11.96 -27.81 1.24
N ASP A 258 10.96 -27.60 2.09
CA ASP A 258 10.05 -28.63 2.61
C ASP A 258 8.56 -28.27 2.44
N ASP A 259 8.26 -27.18 1.73
CA ASP A 259 6.94 -26.80 1.22
C ASP A 259 7.04 -26.37 -0.26
N PRO A 260 6.10 -26.73 -1.15
CA PRO A 260 6.25 -26.47 -2.59
C PRO A 260 6.11 -24.99 -2.96
N TYR A 261 6.71 -24.63 -4.10
CA TYR A 261 6.40 -23.39 -4.82
C TYR A 261 5.85 -23.75 -6.20
N GLU A 262 4.59 -23.41 -6.45
CA GLU A 262 3.90 -23.70 -7.71
C GLU A 262 4.08 -22.53 -8.68
N VAL A 263 4.96 -22.69 -9.65
CA VAL A 263 5.25 -21.67 -10.68
C VAL A 263 3.96 -21.26 -11.42
N PRO A 264 3.72 -19.96 -11.68
CA PRO A 264 2.60 -19.49 -12.49
C PRO A 264 2.63 -20.08 -13.90
N LEU A 265 1.48 -20.50 -14.43
CA LEU A 265 1.38 -21.06 -15.79
C LEU A 265 1.18 -19.97 -16.85
N ASN A 266 0.41 -18.92 -16.52
CA ASN A 266 0.01 -17.86 -17.44
C ASN A 266 0.14 -16.48 -16.76
N CYS A 267 1.33 -16.14 -16.29
CA CYS A 267 1.60 -14.81 -15.72
C CYS A 267 1.80 -13.77 -16.83
N GLU A 268 1.41 -12.53 -16.55
CA GLU A 268 1.56 -11.40 -17.49
C GLU A 268 3.02 -11.02 -17.71
N ILE A 269 3.87 -11.14 -16.68
CA ILE A 269 5.28 -10.72 -16.73
C ILE A 269 6.17 -11.74 -16.04
N VAL A 270 7.27 -12.13 -16.69
CA VAL A 270 8.34 -12.95 -16.11
C VAL A 270 9.61 -12.12 -15.95
N LEU A 271 10.14 -12.06 -14.72
CA LEU A 271 11.37 -11.37 -14.36
C LEU A 271 12.44 -12.38 -13.95
N LYS A 272 13.46 -12.55 -14.80
CA LYS A 272 14.55 -13.51 -14.59
C LYS A 272 15.71 -12.93 -13.78
N HIS A 273 16.45 -13.77 -13.06
CA HIS A 273 17.64 -13.37 -12.30
C HIS A 273 18.69 -12.59 -13.12
N ASN A 274 18.94 -13.03 -14.36
CA ASN A 274 19.87 -12.39 -15.29
C ASN A 274 19.24 -11.22 -16.07
N GLY A 275 18.04 -10.80 -15.68
CA GLY A 275 17.24 -9.79 -16.38
C GLY A 275 17.58 -8.34 -16.08
N GLY A 276 18.67 -8.08 -15.35
CA GLY A 276 19.17 -6.75 -14.98
C GLY A 276 19.08 -6.44 -13.48
N SER A 277 19.26 -5.17 -13.16
CA SER A 277 19.04 -4.61 -11.83
C SER A 277 17.54 -4.58 -11.46
N PRO A 278 17.19 -4.38 -10.18
CA PRO A 278 15.79 -4.17 -9.80
C PRO A 278 15.11 -3.00 -10.54
N CYS A 279 15.87 -1.98 -10.95
CA CYS A 279 15.36 -0.89 -11.77
C CYS A 279 14.98 -1.37 -13.16
N ASP A 280 15.86 -2.13 -13.83
CA ASP A 280 15.59 -2.67 -15.18
C ASP A 280 14.37 -3.60 -15.16
N MET A 281 14.19 -4.37 -14.08
CA MET A 281 13.01 -5.20 -13.87
C MET A 281 11.75 -4.37 -13.65
N ALA A 282 11.83 -3.30 -12.87
CA ALA A 282 10.72 -2.37 -12.65
C ALA A 282 10.32 -1.66 -13.95
N ASP A 283 11.27 -1.31 -14.82
CA ASP A 283 11.01 -0.65 -16.10
C ASP A 283 10.22 -1.55 -17.06
N LYS A 284 10.41 -2.88 -17.01
CA LYS A 284 9.56 -3.84 -17.74
C LYS A 284 8.11 -3.79 -17.26
N VAL A 285 7.90 -3.71 -15.95
CA VAL A 285 6.55 -3.59 -15.36
C VAL A 285 5.93 -2.24 -15.73
N MET A 286 6.69 -1.15 -15.64
CA MET A 286 6.26 0.19 -16.07
C MET A 286 5.81 0.20 -17.54
N SER A 287 6.61 -0.40 -18.43
CA SER A 287 6.30 -0.50 -19.86
C SER A 287 4.98 -1.24 -20.10
N TYR A 288 4.74 -2.32 -19.35
CA TYR A 288 3.47 -3.06 -19.42
C TYR A 288 2.28 -2.21 -18.96
N LEU A 289 2.42 -1.48 -17.84
CA LEU A 289 1.36 -0.60 -17.33
C LEU A 289 1.02 0.52 -18.32
N GLU A 290 2.03 1.09 -18.96
CA GLU A 290 1.84 2.11 -20.00
C GLU A 290 1.10 1.53 -21.21
N GLN A 291 1.56 0.37 -21.72
CA GLN A 291 0.94 -0.32 -22.86
C GLN A 291 -0.52 -0.68 -22.61
N LYS A 292 -0.87 -1.08 -21.38
CA LYS A 292 -2.24 -1.42 -20.98
C LYS A 292 -3.08 -0.20 -20.58
N GLY A 293 -2.50 1.01 -20.57
CA GLY A 293 -3.22 2.24 -20.30
C GLY A 293 -3.60 2.43 -18.83
N PHE A 294 -2.83 1.87 -17.88
CA PHE A 294 -3.05 2.08 -16.44
C PHE A 294 -2.52 3.43 -15.95
N LEU A 295 -1.58 4.03 -16.68
CA LEU A 295 -0.90 5.27 -16.25
C LEU A 295 -1.66 6.56 -16.62
N LYS A 296 -2.87 6.46 -17.18
CA LYS A 296 -3.77 7.59 -17.51
C LYS A 296 -5.22 7.13 -17.33
N ALA A 297 -6.09 8.03 -16.89
CA ALA A 297 -7.53 7.79 -16.80
C ALA A 297 -8.22 8.18 -18.11
#